data_AF-A0A350FXW6-F1
#
_entry.id   AF-A0A350FXW6-F1
#
_cell.length_a   1.000
_cell.length_b   1.000
_cell.length_c   1.000
_cell.angle_alpha   90.00
_cell.angle_beta   90.00
_cell.angle_gamma   90.00
#
_symmetry.space_group_name_H-M   'P 1'
#
loop_
_entity.id
_entity.type
_entity.pdbx_description
1 polymer ?
#
loop_
_entity_poly.entity_id
_entity_poly.type
_entity_poly.pdbx_seq_one_letter_code
_entity_poly.pdbx_strand_id
1 'polypeptide(L)' 'VTQPEGSIDSWNLATRDQVVAFAGGMQDVTSLAVGPSQIVLGVVDKIEILNESGVIISQIDS' A
#
# COMPACT_ATOMS: atom_id res chain seq x y z
N VAL A 1 -16.70 -8.45 2.75
CA VAL A 1 -16.11 -7.14 2.43
C VAL A 1 -15.44 -7.30 1.08
N THR A 2 -15.91 -6.60 0.07
CA THR A 2 -15.30 -6.63 -1.28
C THR A 2 -14.11 -5.68 -1.23
N GLN A 3 -12.91 -6.22 -1.36
CA GLN A 3 -11.68 -5.41 -1.45
C GLN A 3 -11.66 -4.76 -2.85
N PRO A 4 -11.42 -3.44 -2.98
CA PRO A 4 -11.15 -2.84 -4.26
C PRO A 4 -9.85 -3.43 -4.82
N GLU A 5 -9.83 -3.77 -6.11
CA GLU A 5 -8.62 -4.20 -6.80
C GLU A 5 -7.49 -3.16 -6.67
N GLY A 6 -6.27 -3.65 -6.42
CA GLY A 6 -5.09 -2.82 -6.14
C GLY A 6 -4.96 -2.25 -4.72
N SER A 7 -5.88 -2.58 -3.80
CA SER A 7 -5.75 -2.16 -2.39
C SER A 7 -4.79 -3.07 -1.62
N ILE A 8 -4.02 -2.45 -0.72
CA ILE A 8 -3.23 -3.18 0.29
C ILE A 8 -3.90 -2.94 1.62
N ASP A 9 -4.01 -3.98 2.43
CA ASP A 9 -4.53 -3.87 3.79
C ASP A 9 -3.48 -4.29 4.81
N SER A 10 -3.33 -3.46 5.84
CA SER A 10 -2.57 -3.79 7.04
C SER A 10 -3.50 -4.34 8.11
N TRP A 11 -3.12 -5.47 8.69
CA TRP A 11 -3.91 -6.18 9.71
C TRP A 11 -3.10 -6.37 10.99
N ASN A 12 -3.72 -6.06 12.13
CA ASN A 12 -3.24 -6.49 13.42
C ASN A 12 -3.68 -7.94 13.63
N LEU A 13 -2.73 -8.87 13.56
CA LEU A 13 -3.04 -10.31 13.68
C LEU A 13 -3.44 -10.73 15.10
N ALA A 14 -3.04 -9.96 16.12
CA ALA A 14 -3.38 -10.26 17.51
C ALA A 14 -4.85 -9.91 17.81
N THR A 15 -5.34 -8.77 17.31
CA THR A 15 -6.72 -8.32 17.54
C THR A 15 -7.67 -8.72 16.41
N ARG A 16 -7.12 -9.09 15.24
CA ARG A 16 -7.83 -9.33 13.97
C ARG A 16 -8.49 -8.09 13.37
N ASP A 17 -8.03 -6.91 13.79
CA ASP A 17 -8.51 -5.65 13.25
C ASP A 17 -7.67 -5.22 12.05
N GLN A 18 -8.34 -4.68 11.04
CA GLN A 18 -7.68 -3.94 9.99
C GLN A 18 -7.19 -2.61 10.56
N VAL A 19 -5.90 -2.33 10.41
CA VAL A 19 -5.25 -1.13 10.95
C VAL A 19 -5.29 0.01 9.94
N VAL A 20 -5.00 -0.30 8.67
CA VAL A 20 -5.00 0.67 7.57
C VAL A 20 -5.42 -0.03 6.27
N ALA A 21 -6.25 0.63 5.47
CA ALA A 21 -6.48 0.30 4.07
C ALA A 21 -5.74 1.33 3.21
N PHE A 22 -4.81 0.88 2.37
CA PHE A 22 -4.07 1.73 1.44
C PHE A 22 -4.82 1.75 0.11
N ALA A 23 -5.62 2.80 -0.11
CA ALA A 23 -6.32 3.04 -1.38
C ALA A 23 -5.42 3.88 -2.30
N GLY A 24 -4.46 3.22 -2.97
CA GLY A 24 -3.42 3.91 -3.75
C GLY A 24 -3.60 3.86 -5.26
N GLY A 25 -4.00 2.71 -5.81
CA GLY A 25 -4.07 2.54 -7.27
C GLY A 25 -5.15 1.56 -7.70
N MET A 26 -5.81 1.85 -8.82
CA MET A 26 -6.72 0.94 -9.53
C MET A 26 -5.99 -0.23 -10.22
N GLN A 27 -4.71 -0.44 -9.91
CA GLN A 27 -3.83 -1.39 -10.58
C GLN A 27 -3.23 -2.37 -9.57
N ASP A 28 -2.96 -3.59 -10.04
CA ASP A 28 -2.44 -4.65 -9.21
C ASP A 28 -1.05 -4.31 -8.67
N VAL A 29 -0.90 -4.43 -7.35
CA VAL A 29 0.39 -4.30 -6.67
C VAL A 29 1.22 -5.55 -6.98
N THR A 30 2.38 -5.34 -7.59
CA THR A 30 3.29 -6.43 -8.00
C THR A 30 4.39 -6.69 -6.98
N SER A 31 4.72 -5.71 -6.14
CA SER A 31 5.76 -5.82 -5.13
C SER A 31 5.55 -4.85 -3.95
N LEU A 32 6.09 -5.22 -2.79
CA LEU A 32 6.00 -4.48 -1.53
C LEU A 32 7.36 -4.50 -0.82
N ALA A 33 7.83 -3.34 -0.39
CA ALA A 33 8.96 -3.19 0.52
C ALA A 33 8.57 -2.33 1.73
N VAL A 34 8.93 -2.79 2.93
CA VAL A 34 8.59 -2.10 4.20
C VAL A 34 9.88 -1.67 4.89
N GLY A 35 10.00 -0.36 5.11
CA GLY A 35 11.04 0.26 5.91
C GLY A 35 10.51 0.78 7.25
N PRO A 36 11.39 1.29 8.12
CA PRO A 36 11.01 1.76 9.46
C PRO A 36 10.07 2.98 9.48
N SER A 37 9.95 3.73 8.38
CA SER A 37 9.08 4.93 8.30
C SER A 37 8.30 5.05 6.99
N GLN A 38 8.56 4.17 6.04
CA GLN A 38 8.01 4.26 4.69
C GLN A 38 7.70 2.88 4.15
N ILE A 39 6.68 2.83 3.30
CA ILE A 39 6.28 1.66 2.54
C ILE A 39 6.45 2.01 1.06
N VAL A 40 7.06 1.13 0.29
CA VAL A 40 7.25 1.29 -1.16
C VAL A 40 6.45 0.20 -1.87
N LEU A 41 5.61 0.60 -2.81
CA LEU A 41 4.79 -0.28 -3.63
C LEU A 41 5.23 -0.20 -5.08
N GLY A 42 5.46 -1.36 -5.69
CA GLY A 42 5.60 -1.47 -7.14
C GLY A 42 4.24 -1.78 -7.77
N VAL A 43 3.81 -0.92 -8.67
CA VAL A 43 2.66 -1.10 -9.56
C VAL A 43 3.16 -1.16 -11.00
N VAL A 44 2.33 -1.63 -11.92
CA VAL A 44 2.70 -1.62 -13.35
C VAL A 44 2.96 -0.16 -13.77
N ASP A 45 4.15 0.08 -14.33
CA ASP A 45 4.65 1.38 -14.82
C ASP A 45 4.81 2.48 -13.76
N LYS A 46 4.73 2.14 -12.47
CA LYS A 46 4.76 3.13 -11.39
C LYS A 46 5.32 2.58 -10.08
N ILE A 47 5.96 3.45 -9.30
CA ILE A 47 6.32 3.20 -7.90
C ILE A 47 5.58 4.21 -7.03
N GLU A 48 4.93 3.74 -5.97
CA GLU A 48 4.28 4.59 -4.97
C GLU A 48 5.02 4.48 -3.64
N ILE A 49 5.34 5.63 -3.05
CA ILE A 49 5.98 5.72 -1.74
C ILE A 49 4.94 6.26 -0.76
N LEU A 50 4.72 5.54 0.33
CA LEU A 50 3.76 5.86 1.36
C LEU A 50 4.48 6.12 2.68
N ASN A 51 3.90 7.00 3.49
CA ASN A 51 4.31 7.14 4.88
C ASN A 51 3.71 6.05 5.77
N GLU A 52 4.08 6.05 7.05
CA GLU A 52 3.59 5.13 8.09
C GLU A 52 2.07 5.15 8.32
N SER A 53 1.39 6.23 7.94
CA SER A 53 -0.08 6.35 8.01
C SER A 53 -0.78 5.83 6.74
N GLY A 54 -0.02 5.40 5.74
CA GLY A 54 -0.56 4.92 4.48
C GLY A 54 -0.98 5.98 3.48
N VAL A 55 -0.45 7.19 3.63
CA VAL A 55 -0.66 8.27 2.67
C VAL A 55 0.45 8.22 1.64
N ILE A 56 0.09 8.27 0.35
CA ILE A 56 1.08 8.41 -0.73
C ILE A 56 1.76 9.78 -0.60
N ILE A 57 3.08 9.76 -0.48
CA ILE A 57 3.94 10.95 -0.37
C ILE A 57 4.80 11.17 -1.62
N SER A 58 4.96 10.15 -2.47
CA SER A 58 5.67 10.28 -3.74
C SER A 58 5.21 9.21 -4.74
N GLN A 59 5.34 9.54 -6.02
CA GLN A 59 5.05 8.66 -7.14
C GLN A 59 6.16 8.82 -8.18
N ILE A 60 6.63 7.69 -8.72
CA ILE A 60 7.65 7.64 -9.76
C ILE A 60 7.06 6.83 -10.91
N ASP A 61 6.78 7.48 -12.03
CA ASP A 61 6.34 6.82 -13.25
C ASP A 61 7.56 6.37 -14.08
N SER A 62 7.44 5.26 -14.80
CA SER A 62 8.47 4.75 -15.71
C SER A 62 8.61 5.55 -16.99
#